data_AF-A0A3M7KQ18-F1
#
_entry.id   AF-A0A3M7KQ18-F1
#
_cell.length_a   1.000
_cell.length_b   1.000
_cell.length_c   1.000
_cell.angle_alpha   90.00
_cell.angle_beta   90.00
_cell.angle_gamma   90.00
#
_symmetry.space_group_name_H-M   'P 1'
#
loop_
_entity.id
_entity.type
_entity.pdbx_description
1 polymer ?
#
loop_
_entity_poly.entity_id
_entity_poly.type
_entity_poly.pdbx_seq_one_letter_code
_entity_poly.pdbx_strand_id
1 'polypeptide(L)'
;MAGERAVRAPSNGHSMDAETTSPVLLALAKRLRNQRKKLRGIDEIQAKADVGKALNADQEAALASKASIVAAVEELERLTKLLKEPLAEEVAAARQEGEAAAAARGGSLRLMAEWLAEREDAVAKAVGPLRQQLSEAKTNAAADAKAAKLAAAAREAAAKKEGEALVGRLVELLYFATVLDPFALQHDVSHYERHVCLMYAQQAGIPLTPADITNVAVFARMEALGLSKDLALKALLHPNEPLLGDATTGADLAEVVKSIQALDYVAL
;
A
#
# COMPACT_ATOMS: atom_id res chain seq x y z
N MET A 1 15.51 -0.28 -48.41
CA MET A 1 16.57 -1.02 -49.13
C MET A 1 17.88 -0.81 -48.40
N ALA A 2 18.14 -1.60 -47.36
CA ALA A 2 19.44 -1.68 -46.69
C ALA A 2 19.62 -3.14 -46.28
N GLY A 3 20.57 -3.82 -46.94
CA GLY A 3 20.76 -5.26 -46.87
C GLY A 3 21.39 -5.68 -45.55
N GLU A 4 20.66 -6.51 -44.82
CA GLU A 4 21.10 -7.19 -43.61
C GLU A 4 22.03 -8.34 -44.00
N ARG A 5 23.35 -8.12 -43.85
CA ARG A 5 24.38 -9.13 -44.10
C ARG A 5 24.33 -10.17 -42.98
N ALA A 6 23.69 -11.30 -43.24
CA ALA A 6 23.76 -12.49 -42.40
C ALA A 6 25.22 -12.97 -42.26
N VAL A 7 25.77 -12.87 -41.06
CA VAL A 7 27.06 -13.48 -40.69
C VAL A 7 26.83 -14.98 -40.55
N ARG A 8 27.10 -15.72 -41.63
CA ARG A 8 27.06 -17.18 -41.65
C ARG A 8 28.31 -17.70 -40.96
N ALA A 9 28.15 -18.33 -39.80
CA ALA A 9 29.24 -19.01 -39.09
C ALA A 9 29.89 -20.08 -40.00
N PRO A 10 31.22 -20.32 -39.87
CA PRO A 10 31.88 -21.35 -40.65
C PRO A 10 31.32 -22.72 -40.28
N SER A 11 30.65 -23.36 -41.25
CA SER A 11 30.25 -24.76 -41.17
C SER A 11 31.50 -25.61 -41.14
N ASN A 12 31.98 -25.96 -39.94
CA ASN A 12 32.87 -27.09 -39.77
C ASN A 12 32.11 -28.33 -40.26
N GLY A 13 32.45 -28.79 -41.46
CA GLY A 13 31.96 -30.03 -42.03
C GLY A 13 32.49 -31.24 -41.27
N HIS A 14 32.06 -31.41 -40.01
CA HIS A 14 31.95 -32.73 -39.43
C HIS A 14 30.70 -33.34 -40.03
N SER A 15 30.90 -34.26 -40.97
CA SER A 15 29.86 -35.12 -41.53
C SER A 15 28.95 -35.64 -40.41
N MET A 16 27.65 -35.44 -40.62
CA MET A 16 26.52 -35.81 -39.75
C MET A 16 26.46 -37.31 -39.37
N ASP A 17 27.39 -38.12 -39.87
CA ASP A 17 27.50 -39.56 -39.63
C ASP A 17 28.29 -39.93 -38.36
N ALA A 18 28.98 -38.96 -37.74
CA ALA A 18 29.75 -39.20 -36.52
C ALA A 18 28.89 -39.25 -35.24
N GLU A 19 27.72 -38.59 -35.23
CA GLU A 19 26.83 -38.55 -34.05
C GLU A 19 25.95 -39.79 -33.92
N THR A 20 25.80 -40.59 -34.98
CA THR A 20 24.98 -41.82 -34.99
C THR A 20 25.78 -43.10 -34.82
N THR A 21 27.12 -43.02 -34.83
CA THR A 21 27.98 -44.20 -34.75
C THR A 21 28.56 -44.34 -33.34
N SER A 22 28.16 -45.39 -32.60
CA SER A 22 28.66 -45.64 -31.25
C SER A 22 30.20 -45.61 -31.20
N PRO A 23 30.80 -45.04 -30.12
CA PRO A 23 32.24 -45.03 -29.91
C PRO A 23 32.89 -46.42 -30.07
N VAL A 24 32.14 -47.48 -29.74
CA VAL A 24 32.56 -48.87 -29.89
C VAL A 24 32.68 -49.27 -31.36
N LEU A 25 31.70 -48.92 -32.20
CA LEU A 25 31.74 -49.18 -33.64
C LEU A 25 32.85 -48.39 -34.34
N LEU A 26 33.12 -47.16 -33.89
CA LEU A 26 34.26 -46.35 -34.39
C LEU A 26 35.60 -47.01 -34.02
N ALA A 27 35.74 -47.50 -32.79
CA ALA A 27 36.94 -48.21 -32.35
C ALA A 27 37.15 -49.51 -33.13
N LEU A 28 36.09 -50.28 -33.38
CA LEU A 28 36.13 -51.49 -34.20
C LEU A 28 36.51 -51.20 -35.65
N ALA A 29 35.92 -50.17 -36.27
CA ALA A 29 36.25 -49.75 -37.63
C ALA A 29 37.74 -49.35 -37.77
N LYS A 30 38.28 -48.64 -36.78
CA LYS A 30 39.70 -48.26 -36.74
C LYS A 30 40.61 -49.49 -36.61
N ARG A 31 40.28 -50.43 -35.73
CA ARG A 31 41.02 -51.69 -35.56
C ARG A 31 41.00 -52.54 -36.82
N LEU A 32 39.83 -52.67 -37.45
CA LEU A 32 39.64 -53.41 -38.70
C LEU A 32 40.49 -52.79 -39.84
N ARG A 33 40.51 -51.46 -39.97
CA ARG A 33 41.35 -50.76 -40.96
C ARG A 33 42.83 -51.06 -40.76
N ASN A 34 43.29 -51.05 -39.50
CA ASN A 34 44.68 -51.34 -39.16
C ASN A 34 45.05 -52.78 -39.48
N GLN A 35 44.21 -53.76 -39.15
CA GLN A 35 44.47 -55.17 -39.46
C GLN A 35 44.46 -55.45 -40.96
N ARG A 36 43.52 -54.88 -41.71
CA ARG A 36 43.52 -54.95 -43.19
C ARG A 36 44.77 -54.30 -43.80
N LYS A 37 45.28 -53.22 -43.22
CA LYS A 37 46.55 -52.61 -43.66
C LYS A 37 47.74 -53.54 -43.42
N LYS A 38 47.80 -54.21 -42.26
CA LYS A 38 48.84 -55.20 -41.96
C LYS A 38 48.76 -56.41 -42.89
N LEU A 39 47.54 -56.93 -43.13
CA LEU A 39 47.31 -58.06 -44.03
C LEU A 39 47.79 -57.76 -45.45
N ARG A 40 47.46 -56.59 -46.00
CA ARG A 40 47.98 -56.16 -47.32
C ARG A 40 49.50 -56.13 -47.39
N GLY A 41 50.17 -55.62 -46.34
CA GLY A 41 51.64 -55.63 -46.28
C GLY A 41 52.22 -57.05 -46.23
N ILE A 42 51.55 -57.97 -45.55
CA ILE A 42 51.94 -59.39 -45.49
C ILE A 42 51.70 -60.09 -46.84
N ASP A 43 50.61 -59.78 -47.54
CA ASP A 43 50.34 -60.31 -48.88
C ASP A 43 51.39 -59.84 -49.90
N GLU A 44 51.85 -58.59 -49.81
CA GLU A 44 52.97 -58.08 -50.61
C GLU A 44 54.30 -58.78 -50.30
N ILE A 45 54.54 -59.17 -49.04
CA ILE A 45 55.71 -59.96 -48.64
C ILE A 45 55.60 -61.40 -49.18
N GLN A 46 54.42 -62.01 -49.09
CA GLN A 46 54.15 -63.34 -49.63
C GLN A 46 54.40 -63.38 -51.14
N ALA A 47 53.89 -62.40 -51.87
CA ALA A 47 54.11 -62.29 -53.31
C ALA A 47 55.60 -62.15 -53.69
N LYS A 48 56.44 -61.54 -52.84
CA LYS A 48 57.90 -61.48 -53.06
C LYS A 48 58.57 -62.82 -52.77
N ALA A 49 58.09 -63.54 -51.75
CA ALA A 49 58.55 -64.88 -51.41
C ALA A 49 58.24 -65.90 -52.52
N ASP A 50 57.03 -65.85 -53.08
CA ASP A 50 56.57 -66.75 -54.15
C ASP A 50 57.36 -66.57 -55.45
N VAL A 51 57.93 -65.38 -55.67
CA VAL A 51 58.83 -65.05 -56.80
C VAL A 51 60.30 -65.42 -56.50
N GLY A 52 60.57 -66.05 -55.35
CA GLY A 52 61.89 -66.60 -54.99
C GLY A 52 62.88 -65.58 -54.43
N LYS A 53 62.42 -64.42 -53.94
CA LYS A 53 63.31 -63.43 -53.29
C LYS A 53 63.65 -63.87 -51.87
N ALA A 54 64.90 -63.72 -51.47
CA ALA A 54 65.33 -63.94 -50.09
C ALA A 54 64.61 -62.98 -49.14
N LEU A 55 63.98 -63.54 -48.10
CA LEU A 55 63.30 -62.78 -47.05
C LEU A 55 64.26 -62.47 -45.91
N ASN A 56 64.01 -61.36 -45.20
CA ASN A 56 64.68 -61.09 -43.93
C ASN A 56 63.88 -61.71 -42.76
N ALA A 57 64.50 -61.80 -41.58
CA ALA A 57 63.87 -62.39 -40.39
C ALA A 57 62.53 -61.71 -40.00
N ASP A 58 62.41 -60.40 -40.20
CA ASP A 58 61.17 -59.65 -39.94
C ASP A 58 60.04 -60.00 -40.92
N GLN A 59 60.38 -60.27 -42.18
CA GLN A 59 59.43 -60.69 -43.21
C GLN A 59 58.93 -62.12 -42.97
N GLU A 60 59.79 -63.03 -42.52
CA GLU A 60 59.41 -64.39 -42.14
C GLU A 60 58.46 -64.40 -40.93
N ALA A 61 58.79 -63.60 -39.90
CA ALA A 61 57.90 -63.42 -38.75
C ALA A 61 56.55 -62.79 -39.15
N ALA A 62 56.55 -61.85 -40.08
CA ALA A 62 55.32 -61.25 -40.62
C ALA A 62 54.46 -62.28 -41.37
N LEU A 63 55.06 -63.15 -42.19
CA LEU A 63 54.35 -64.24 -42.86
C LEU A 63 53.79 -65.27 -41.88
N ALA A 64 54.55 -65.64 -40.84
CA ALA A 64 54.06 -66.54 -39.79
C ALA A 64 52.83 -65.99 -39.05
N SER A 65 52.70 -64.66 -38.96
CA SER A 65 51.56 -63.99 -38.31
C SER A 65 50.29 -63.89 -39.19
N LYS A 66 50.36 -64.27 -40.47
CA LYS A 66 49.29 -64.08 -41.46
C LYS A 66 47.96 -64.70 -41.04
N ALA A 67 47.97 -65.96 -40.62
CA ALA A 67 46.75 -66.68 -40.23
C ALA A 67 46.03 -66.02 -39.04
N SER A 68 46.80 -65.51 -38.06
CA SER A 68 46.25 -64.78 -36.91
C SER A 68 45.62 -63.45 -37.32
N ILE A 69 46.23 -62.72 -38.26
CA ILE A 69 45.70 -61.45 -38.75
C ILE A 69 44.42 -61.66 -39.58
N VAL A 70 44.35 -62.73 -40.38
CA VAL A 70 43.12 -63.09 -41.12
C VAL A 70 41.98 -63.41 -40.14
N ALA A 71 42.23 -64.28 -39.15
CA ALA A 71 41.24 -64.60 -38.12
C ALA A 71 40.78 -63.35 -37.34
N ALA A 72 41.70 -62.42 -37.05
CA ALA A 72 41.36 -61.16 -36.39
C ALA A 72 40.49 -60.24 -37.29
N VAL A 73 40.69 -60.24 -38.60
CA VAL A 73 39.84 -59.48 -39.55
C VAL A 73 38.44 -60.07 -39.59
N GLU A 74 38.31 -61.39 -39.74
CA GLU A 74 37.01 -62.07 -39.79
C GLU A 74 36.19 -61.85 -38.52
N GLU A 75 36.83 -61.98 -37.34
CA GLU A 75 36.15 -61.78 -36.07
C GLU A 75 35.73 -60.32 -35.86
N LEU A 76 36.58 -59.35 -36.23
CA LEU A 76 36.22 -57.93 -36.15
C LEU A 76 35.06 -57.58 -37.10
N GLU A 77 34.98 -58.20 -38.27
CA GLU A 77 33.85 -58.04 -39.20
C GLU A 77 32.56 -58.65 -38.65
N ARG A 78 32.65 -59.84 -38.04
CA ARG A 78 31.52 -60.51 -37.38
C ARG A 78 30.97 -59.66 -36.24
N LEU A 79 31.83 -59.18 -35.34
CA LEU A 79 31.43 -58.31 -34.23
C LEU A 79 30.84 -56.99 -34.71
N THR A 80 31.40 -56.39 -35.75
CA THR A 80 30.86 -55.15 -36.33
C THR A 80 29.45 -55.35 -36.88
N LYS A 81 29.15 -56.49 -37.49
CA LYS A 81 27.79 -56.80 -37.98
C LYS A 81 26.82 -57.02 -36.82
N LEU A 82 27.21 -57.82 -35.83
CA LEU A 82 26.36 -58.15 -34.68
C LEU A 82 25.98 -56.95 -33.81
N LEU A 83 26.82 -55.90 -33.77
CA LEU A 83 26.59 -54.75 -32.91
C LEU A 83 25.83 -53.60 -33.59
N LYS A 84 25.72 -53.59 -34.92
CA LYS A 84 25.15 -52.44 -35.67
C LYS A 84 23.64 -52.35 -35.55
N GLU A 85 22.95 -53.47 -35.74
CA GLU A 85 21.49 -53.56 -35.71
C GLU A 85 20.92 -53.31 -34.31
N PRO A 86 21.36 -54.00 -33.24
CA PRO A 86 20.83 -53.73 -31.89
C PRO A 86 21.12 -52.31 -31.40
N LEU A 87 22.27 -51.72 -31.77
CA LEU A 87 22.55 -50.32 -31.44
C LEU A 87 21.56 -49.36 -32.10
N ALA A 88 21.17 -49.63 -33.35
CA ALA A 88 20.21 -48.77 -34.06
C ALA A 88 18.83 -48.82 -33.39
N GLU A 89 18.42 -50.00 -32.91
CA GLU A 89 17.17 -50.20 -32.17
C GLU A 89 17.20 -49.48 -30.80
N GLU A 90 18.29 -49.62 -30.03
CA GLU A 90 18.46 -48.95 -28.74
C GLU A 90 18.45 -47.42 -28.88
N VAL A 91 19.13 -46.89 -29.90
CA VAL A 91 19.15 -45.43 -30.16
C VAL A 91 17.76 -44.94 -30.58
N ALA A 92 17.00 -45.73 -31.35
CA ALA A 92 15.64 -45.39 -31.73
C ALA A 92 14.69 -45.41 -30.52
N ALA A 93 14.78 -46.43 -29.66
CA ALA A 93 14.00 -46.54 -28.43
C ALA A 93 14.28 -45.37 -27.47
N ALA A 94 15.56 -45.06 -27.23
CA ALA A 94 15.97 -43.96 -26.37
C ALA A 94 15.47 -42.60 -26.88
N ARG A 95 15.41 -42.40 -28.20
CA ARG A 95 14.82 -41.19 -28.80
C ARG A 95 13.32 -41.10 -28.57
N GLN A 96 12.58 -42.19 -28.78
CA GLN A 96 11.13 -42.22 -28.56
C GLN A 96 10.77 -41.95 -27.09
N GLU A 97 11.52 -42.54 -26.15
CA GLU A 97 11.34 -42.28 -24.72
C GLU A 97 11.66 -40.82 -24.35
N GLY A 98 12.72 -40.25 -24.93
CA GLY A 98 13.08 -38.85 -24.74
C GLY A 98 12.02 -37.89 -25.25
N GLU A 99 11.45 -38.15 -26.43
CA GLU A 99 10.38 -37.34 -27.03
C GLU A 99 9.08 -37.43 -26.23
N ALA A 100 8.70 -38.63 -25.78
CA ALA A 100 7.52 -38.82 -24.92
C ALA A 100 7.67 -38.11 -23.57
N ALA A 101 8.85 -38.19 -22.94
CA ALA A 101 9.14 -37.50 -21.69
C ALA A 101 9.13 -35.97 -21.86
N ALA A 102 9.65 -35.45 -22.98
CA ALA A 102 9.62 -34.02 -23.29
C ALA A 102 8.18 -33.53 -23.50
N ALA A 103 7.36 -34.28 -24.24
CA ALA A 103 5.95 -33.96 -24.44
C ALA A 103 5.15 -33.94 -23.12
N ALA A 104 5.37 -34.92 -22.24
CA ALA A 104 4.73 -34.99 -20.93
C ALA A 104 5.12 -33.78 -20.04
N ARG A 105 6.39 -33.38 -20.04
CA ARG A 105 6.85 -32.18 -19.32
C ARG A 105 6.22 -30.90 -19.90
N GLY A 106 6.13 -30.79 -21.22
CA GLY A 106 5.46 -29.67 -21.88
C GLY A 106 3.99 -29.56 -21.49
N GLY A 107 3.26 -30.68 -21.43
CA GLY A 107 1.88 -30.71 -20.97
C GLY A 107 1.70 -30.27 -19.52
N SER A 108 2.59 -30.73 -18.62
CA SER A 108 2.55 -30.34 -17.20
C SER A 108 2.82 -28.84 -16.99
N LEU A 109 3.81 -28.27 -17.70
CA LEU A 109 4.11 -26.84 -17.62
C LEU A 109 2.96 -25.98 -18.14
N ARG A 110 2.28 -26.43 -19.20
CA ARG A 110 1.12 -25.73 -19.75
C ARG A 110 -0.05 -25.70 -18.75
N LEU A 111 -0.37 -26.83 -18.12
CA LEU A 111 -1.40 -26.89 -17.08
C LEU A 111 -1.09 -25.99 -15.89
N MET A 112 0.18 -25.93 -15.48
CA MET A 112 0.62 -25.03 -14.40
C MET A 112 0.43 -23.57 -14.78
N ALA A 113 0.75 -23.19 -16.02
CA ALA A 113 0.59 -21.82 -16.51
C ALA A 113 -0.90 -21.42 -16.58
N GLU A 114 -1.77 -22.31 -17.06
CA GLU A 114 -3.22 -22.09 -17.09
C GLU A 114 -3.79 -21.91 -15.67
N TRP A 115 -3.36 -22.73 -14.71
CA TRP A 115 -3.77 -22.59 -13.30
C TRP A 115 -3.30 -21.28 -12.65
N LEU A 116 -2.08 -20.83 -12.96
CA LEU A 116 -1.57 -19.55 -12.45
C LEU A 116 -2.38 -18.36 -13.00
N ALA A 117 -2.67 -18.36 -14.30
CA ALA A 117 -3.49 -17.32 -14.92
C ALA A 117 -4.89 -17.24 -14.30
N GLU A 118 -5.53 -18.39 -14.05
CA GLU A 118 -6.84 -18.43 -13.39
C GLU A 118 -6.79 -17.88 -11.96
N ARG A 119 -5.73 -18.18 -11.19
CA ARG A 119 -5.55 -17.62 -9.85
C ARG A 119 -5.31 -16.11 -9.88
N GLU A 120 -4.50 -15.61 -10.79
CA GLU A 120 -4.24 -14.18 -10.92
C GLU A 120 -5.53 -13.40 -11.24
N ASP A 121 -6.36 -13.93 -12.15
CA ASP A 121 -7.67 -13.35 -12.45
C ASP A 121 -8.62 -13.40 -11.24
N ALA A 122 -8.63 -14.51 -10.49
CA ALA A 122 -9.43 -14.64 -9.28
C ALA A 122 -9.00 -13.64 -8.19
N VAL A 123 -7.68 -13.46 -8.01
CA VAL A 123 -7.12 -12.48 -7.08
C VAL A 123 -7.45 -11.06 -7.53
N ALA A 124 -7.33 -10.73 -8.81
CA ALA A 124 -7.66 -9.41 -9.34
C ALA A 124 -9.15 -9.07 -9.13
N LYS A 125 -10.06 -10.02 -9.37
CA LYS A 125 -11.50 -9.86 -9.12
C LYS A 125 -11.83 -9.68 -7.64
N ALA A 126 -11.11 -10.33 -6.73
CA ALA A 126 -11.34 -10.21 -5.29
C ALA A 126 -10.75 -8.92 -4.70
N VAL A 127 -9.54 -8.53 -5.13
CA VAL A 127 -8.78 -7.42 -4.53
C VAL A 127 -9.17 -6.06 -5.13
N GLY A 128 -9.55 -6.01 -6.41
CA GLY A 128 -9.98 -4.78 -7.08
C GLY A 128 -11.08 -4.01 -6.35
N PRO A 129 -12.22 -4.64 -6.00
CA PRO A 129 -13.32 -4.00 -5.29
C PRO A 129 -12.90 -3.52 -3.89
N LEU A 130 -12.14 -4.34 -3.16
CA LEU A 130 -11.65 -3.99 -1.82
C LEU A 130 -10.73 -2.76 -1.85
N ARG A 131 -9.91 -2.62 -2.91
CA ARG A 131 -9.03 -1.46 -3.08
C ARG A 131 -9.82 -0.19 -3.38
N GLN A 132 -10.87 -0.28 -4.19
CA GLN A 132 -11.79 0.83 -4.47
C GLN A 132 -12.54 1.26 -3.20
N GLN A 133 -13.15 0.30 -2.50
CA GLN A 133 -13.84 0.54 -1.21
C GLN A 133 -12.91 1.20 -0.19
N LEU A 134 -11.66 0.75 -0.08
CA LEU A 134 -10.69 1.35 0.82
C LEU A 134 -10.36 2.80 0.44
N SER A 135 -10.26 3.10 -0.86
CA SER A 135 -10.00 4.47 -1.32
C SER A 135 -11.19 5.40 -1.04
N GLU A 136 -12.41 4.94 -1.27
CA GLU A 136 -13.64 5.68 -0.99
C GLU A 136 -13.84 5.88 0.52
N ALA A 137 -13.58 4.86 1.33
CA ALA A 137 -13.63 4.97 2.79
C ALA A 137 -12.62 5.99 3.32
N LYS A 138 -11.41 6.03 2.76
CA LYS A 138 -10.39 7.04 3.13
C LYS A 138 -10.82 8.46 2.76
N THR A 139 -11.41 8.66 1.57
CA THR A 139 -11.90 9.98 1.17
C THR A 139 -13.07 10.44 2.02
N ASN A 140 -14.00 9.53 2.35
CA ASN A 140 -15.14 9.84 3.19
C ASN A 140 -14.69 10.16 4.62
N ALA A 141 -13.81 9.35 5.21
CA ALA A 141 -13.26 9.61 6.55
C ALA A 141 -12.49 10.95 6.62
N ALA A 142 -11.76 11.32 5.57
CA ALA A 142 -11.09 12.62 5.50
C ALA A 142 -12.08 13.79 5.39
N ALA A 143 -13.16 13.62 4.63
CA ALA A 143 -14.24 14.60 4.52
C ALA A 143 -14.98 14.76 5.86
N ASP A 144 -15.31 13.66 6.53
CA ASP A 144 -15.98 13.63 7.83
C ASP A 144 -15.11 14.29 8.91
N ALA A 145 -13.82 13.98 8.94
CA ALA A 145 -12.88 14.60 9.88
C ALA A 145 -12.76 16.12 9.65
N LYS A 146 -12.74 16.56 8.38
CA LYS A 146 -12.72 17.99 8.03
C LYS A 146 -14.02 18.69 8.45
N ALA A 147 -15.17 18.07 8.21
CA ALA A 147 -16.48 18.58 8.61
C ALA A 147 -16.59 18.69 10.14
N ALA A 148 -16.16 17.66 10.88
CA ALA A 148 -16.13 17.66 12.34
C ALA A 148 -15.25 18.78 12.91
N LYS A 149 -14.07 19.00 12.32
CA LYS A 149 -13.17 20.09 12.73
C LYS A 149 -13.79 21.48 12.51
N LEU A 150 -14.44 21.69 11.37
CA LEU A 150 -15.13 22.95 11.07
C LEU A 150 -16.33 23.17 12.00
N ALA A 151 -17.10 22.13 12.30
CA ALA A 151 -18.21 22.20 13.24
C ALA A 151 -17.74 22.51 14.67
N ALA A 152 -16.62 21.93 15.11
CA ALA A 152 -16.02 22.23 16.40
C ALA A 152 -15.54 23.69 16.49
N ALA A 153 -14.85 24.18 15.47
CA ALA A 153 -14.40 25.57 15.40
C ALA A 153 -15.59 26.56 15.38
N ALA A 154 -16.68 26.22 14.69
CA ALA A 154 -17.89 27.03 14.68
C ALA A 154 -18.57 27.08 16.06
N ARG A 155 -18.61 25.96 16.79
CA ARG A 155 -19.14 25.91 18.17
C ARG A 155 -18.28 26.72 19.13
N GLU A 156 -16.96 26.63 19.02
CA GLU A 156 -16.03 27.43 19.84
C GLU A 156 -16.18 28.93 19.55
N ALA A 157 -16.29 29.32 18.27
CA ALA A 157 -16.54 30.70 17.89
C ALA A 157 -17.90 31.22 18.38
N ALA A 158 -18.95 30.38 18.34
CA ALA A 158 -20.26 30.73 18.89
C ALA A 158 -20.23 30.89 20.40
N ALA A 159 -19.60 29.97 21.13
CA ALA A 159 -19.42 30.04 22.58
C ALA A 159 -18.61 31.28 23.00
N LYS A 160 -17.58 31.65 22.22
CA LYS A 160 -16.82 32.88 22.46
C LYS A 160 -17.68 34.13 22.30
N LYS A 161 -18.48 34.22 21.23
CA LYS A 161 -19.40 35.35 21.01
C LYS A 161 -20.47 35.45 22.10
N GLU A 162 -21.00 34.31 22.52
CA GLU A 162 -21.96 34.24 23.63
C GLU A 162 -21.30 34.71 24.94
N GLY A 163 -20.08 34.24 25.23
CA GLY A 163 -19.29 34.68 26.38
C GLY A 163 -19.04 36.20 26.37
N GLU A 164 -18.61 36.77 25.23
CA GLU A 164 -18.43 38.22 25.07
C GLU A 164 -19.73 38.99 25.33
N ALA A 165 -20.88 38.48 24.85
CA ALA A 165 -22.18 39.08 25.10
C ALA A 165 -22.60 38.99 26.57
N LEU A 166 -22.30 37.89 27.27
CA LEU A 166 -22.57 37.73 28.71
C LEU A 166 -21.70 38.67 29.55
N VAL A 167 -20.42 38.84 29.21
CA VAL A 167 -19.54 39.82 29.87
C VAL A 167 -20.08 41.23 29.68
N GLY A 168 -20.52 41.59 28.48
CA GLY A 168 -21.16 42.89 28.21
C GLY A 168 -22.35 43.15 29.13
N ARG A 169 -23.29 42.20 29.21
CA ARG A 169 -24.46 42.29 30.11
C ARG A 169 -24.07 42.42 31.58
N LEU A 170 -23.03 41.71 32.02
CA LEU A 170 -22.55 41.80 33.39
C LEU A 170 -22.00 43.19 33.72
N VAL A 171 -21.20 43.75 32.80
CA VAL A 171 -20.64 45.10 32.96
C VAL A 171 -21.76 46.13 33.03
N GLU A 172 -22.77 46.04 32.17
CA GLU A 172 -23.93 46.93 32.20
C GLU A 172 -24.71 46.81 33.51
N LEU A 173 -24.99 45.58 33.96
CA LEU A 173 -25.69 45.33 35.21
C LEU A 173 -24.94 45.87 36.43
N LEU A 174 -23.63 45.63 36.51
CA LEU A 174 -22.79 46.15 37.60
C LEU A 174 -22.66 47.67 37.55
N TYR A 175 -22.56 48.27 36.35
CA TYR A 175 -22.53 49.72 36.19
C TYR A 175 -23.79 50.37 36.77
N PHE A 176 -24.97 49.99 36.29
CA PHE A 176 -26.21 50.61 36.78
C PHE A 176 -26.48 50.29 38.25
N ALA A 177 -26.14 49.09 38.69
CA ALA A 177 -26.32 48.72 40.08
C ALA A 177 -25.42 49.51 41.04
N THR A 178 -24.22 49.94 40.61
CA THR A 178 -23.37 50.83 41.41
C THR A 178 -23.82 52.29 41.37
N VAL A 179 -24.22 52.80 40.20
CA VAL A 179 -24.75 54.17 40.05
C VAL A 179 -26.02 54.36 40.91
N LEU A 180 -26.88 53.34 40.91
CA LEU A 180 -28.18 53.37 41.59
C LEU A 180 -28.13 52.80 43.03
N ASP A 181 -26.96 52.48 43.58
CA ASP A 181 -26.83 51.94 44.95
C ASP A 181 -27.06 53.05 46.00
N PRO A 182 -28.18 53.06 46.74
CA PRO A 182 -28.42 54.06 47.78
C PRO A 182 -27.45 53.92 48.97
N PHE A 183 -26.74 52.80 49.07
CA PHE A 183 -25.75 52.52 50.12
C PHE A 183 -24.31 52.76 49.64
N ALA A 184 -24.12 53.38 48.47
CA ALA A 184 -22.81 53.80 47.98
C ALA A 184 -22.22 54.93 48.84
N LEU A 185 -20.90 55.12 48.77
CA LEU A 185 -20.19 56.24 49.43
C LEU A 185 -20.75 57.63 49.03
N GLN A 186 -21.38 57.73 47.86
CA GLN A 186 -22.03 58.93 47.33
C GLN A 186 -23.57 58.82 47.35
N HIS A 187 -24.14 58.37 48.47
CA HIS A 187 -25.59 58.15 48.63
C HIS A 187 -26.49 59.29 48.12
N ASP A 188 -26.15 60.56 48.34
CA ASP A 188 -26.92 61.71 47.83
C ASP A 188 -27.03 61.73 46.29
N VAL A 189 -25.93 61.38 45.60
CA VAL A 189 -25.88 61.30 44.14
C VAL A 189 -26.73 60.12 43.67
N SER A 190 -26.60 58.95 44.29
CA SER A 190 -27.40 57.79 43.94
C SER A 190 -28.90 57.99 44.19
N HIS A 191 -29.30 58.69 45.26
CA HIS A 191 -30.70 59.05 45.49
C HIS A 191 -31.25 59.99 44.42
N TYR A 192 -30.45 60.98 44.00
CA TYR A 192 -30.79 61.86 42.89
C TYR A 192 -30.94 61.08 41.57
N GLU A 193 -29.96 60.23 41.23
CA GLU A 193 -29.99 59.40 40.03
C GLU A 193 -31.20 58.47 39.98
N ARG A 194 -31.54 57.83 41.11
CA ARG A 194 -32.75 56.98 41.22
C ARG A 194 -34.04 57.79 40.99
N HIS A 195 -34.11 59.02 41.50
CA HIS A 195 -35.26 59.89 41.30
C HIS A 195 -35.38 60.32 39.84
N VAL A 196 -34.28 60.75 39.23
CA VAL A 196 -34.21 61.14 37.82
C VAL A 196 -34.60 59.97 36.92
N CYS A 197 -34.06 58.77 37.17
CA CYS A 197 -34.41 57.53 36.47
C CYS A 197 -35.92 57.30 36.38
N LEU A 198 -36.60 57.35 37.53
CA LEU A 198 -38.04 57.13 37.62
C LEU A 198 -38.85 58.23 36.93
N MET A 199 -38.41 59.48 37.03
CA MET A 199 -39.06 60.62 36.37
C MET A 199 -39.00 60.48 34.85
N TYR A 200 -37.82 60.18 34.29
CA TYR A 200 -37.67 59.94 32.85
C TYR A 200 -38.43 58.70 32.40
N ALA A 201 -38.45 57.62 33.19
CA ALA A 201 -39.25 56.43 32.88
C ALA A 201 -40.75 56.72 32.81
N GLN A 202 -41.25 57.48 33.77
CA GLN A 202 -42.65 57.91 33.78
C GLN A 202 -42.98 58.79 32.56
N GLN A 203 -42.08 59.69 32.17
CA GLN A 203 -42.26 60.54 30.99
C GLN A 203 -42.21 59.77 29.67
N ALA A 204 -41.34 58.76 29.58
CA ALA A 204 -41.20 57.90 28.41
C ALA A 204 -42.27 56.78 28.33
N GLY A 205 -43.10 56.61 29.36
CA GLY A 205 -44.09 55.53 29.44
C GLY A 205 -43.47 54.15 29.66
N ILE A 206 -42.24 54.08 30.17
CA ILE A 206 -41.55 52.83 30.49
C ILE A 206 -41.99 52.38 31.89
N PRO A 207 -42.49 51.13 32.06
CA PRO A 207 -42.99 50.64 33.34
C PRO A 207 -41.82 50.26 34.26
N LEU A 208 -41.16 51.27 34.84
CA LEU A 208 -40.05 51.10 35.80
C LEU A 208 -40.51 51.50 37.20
N THR A 209 -40.42 50.60 38.17
CA THR A 209 -40.85 50.84 39.54
C THR A 209 -39.68 51.10 40.50
N PRO A 210 -39.91 51.73 41.66
CA PRO A 210 -38.87 51.85 42.69
C PRO A 210 -38.32 50.50 43.18
N ALA A 211 -39.12 49.44 43.13
CA ALA A 211 -38.71 48.09 43.51
C ALA A 211 -37.69 47.53 42.51
N ASP A 212 -37.91 47.73 41.21
CA ASP A 212 -37.02 47.26 40.14
C ASP A 212 -35.60 47.84 40.30
N ILE A 213 -35.51 49.15 40.53
CA ILE A 213 -34.24 49.86 40.77
C ILE A 213 -33.60 49.40 42.09
N THR A 214 -34.39 48.99 43.08
CA THR A 214 -33.87 48.43 44.34
C THR A 214 -33.29 47.04 44.13
N ASN A 215 -33.95 46.20 43.34
CA ASN A 215 -33.49 44.84 43.05
C ASN A 215 -32.15 44.83 42.30
N VAL A 216 -31.96 45.75 41.35
CA VAL A 216 -30.67 45.95 40.65
C VAL A 216 -29.57 46.37 41.62
N ALA A 217 -29.84 47.33 42.52
CA ALA A 217 -28.86 47.77 43.53
C ALA A 217 -28.52 46.68 44.56
N VAL A 218 -29.51 45.94 45.05
CA VAL A 218 -29.32 44.83 46.00
C VAL A 218 -28.47 43.72 45.38
N PHE A 219 -28.71 43.41 44.10
CA PHE A 219 -27.93 42.41 43.38
C PHE A 219 -26.41 42.74 43.38
N ALA A 220 -26.00 43.95 43.01
CA ALA A 220 -24.57 44.30 43.03
C ALA A 220 -24.02 44.41 44.45
N ARG A 221 -24.82 44.80 45.43
CA ARG A 221 -24.35 44.85 46.83
C ARG A 221 -24.08 43.46 47.37
N MET A 222 -24.93 42.48 47.05
CA MET A 222 -24.71 41.09 47.43
C MET A 222 -23.44 40.51 46.79
N GLU A 223 -23.17 40.90 45.54
CA GLU A 223 -21.95 40.51 44.84
C GLU A 223 -20.69 41.19 45.42
N ALA A 224 -20.74 42.50 45.65
CA ALA A 224 -19.63 43.28 46.21
C ALA A 224 -19.26 42.85 47.64
N LEU A 225 -20.26 42.43 48.43
CA LEU A 225 -20.04 41.87 49.78
C LEU A 225 -19.60 40.40 49.75
N GLY A 226 -19.52 39.78 48.57
CA GLY A 226 -19.13 38.37 48.41
C GLY A 226 -20.10 37.40 49.08
N LEU A 227 -21.35 37.81 49.31
CA LEU A 227 -22.37 37.02 50.00
C LEU A 227 -22.83 35.81 49.16
N SER A 228 -22.64 35.89 47.84
CA SER A 228 -22.77 34.75 46.93
C SER A 228 -21.72 34.87 45.84
N LYS A 229 -20.80 33.90 45.78
CA LYS A 229 -19.67 33.89 44.83
C LYS A 229 -20.10 33.62 43.39
N ASP A 230 -21.30 33.07 43.21
CA ASP A 230 -21.82 32.62 41.92
C ASP A 230 -23.07 33.40 41.49
N LEU A 231 -23.39 34.52 42.16
CA LEU A 231 -24.65 35.25 41.92
C LEU A 231 -24.73 35.84 40.50
N ALA A 232 -23.71 36.58 40.05
CA ALA A 232 -23.61 37.01 38.65
C ALA A 232 -23.57 35.85 37.67
N LEU A 233 -22.82 34.80 37.98
CA LEU A 233 -22.72 33.65 37.09
C LEU A 233 -24.10 33.00 36.89
N LYS A 234 -24.85 32.85 37.99
CA LYS A 234 -26.21 32.32 37.98
C LYS A 234 -27.18 33.25 37.25
N ALA A 235 -27.07 34.57 37.45
CA ALA A 235 -27.88 35.55 36.75
C ALA A 235 -27.70 35.53 35.23
N LEU A 236 -26.47 35.23 34.78
CA LEU A 236 -26.10 35.22 33.36
C LEU A 236 -26.37 33.88 32.68
N LEU A 237 -26.00 32.77 33.34
CA LEU A 237 -26.11 31.42 32.76
C LEU A 237 -27.48 30.79 32.98
N HIS A 238 -28.18 31.18 34.04
CA HIS A 238 -29.49 30.66 34.42
C HIS A 238 -30.49 31.81 34.61
N PRO A 239 -30.79 32.57 33.54
CA PRO A 239 -31.51 33.85 33.66
C PRO A 239 -32.93 33.71 34.20
N ASN A 240 -33.55 32.53 34.12
CA ASN A 240 -34.92 32.31 34.63
C ASN A 240 -34.96 31.73 36.05
N GLU A 241 -33.80 31.45 36.66
CA GLU A 241 -33.76 30.96 38.03
C GLU A 241 -33.88 32.12 39.03
N PRO A 242 -34.57 31.92 40.16
CA PRO A 242 -34.65 32.94 41.19
C PRO A 242 -33.26 33.18 41.82
N LEU A 243 -32.90 34.46 41.91
CA LEU A 243 -31.63 34.95 42.46
C LEU A 243 -31.78 35.54 43.85
N LEU A 244 -32.85 36.30 44.07
CA LEU A 244 -33.18 36.95 45.33
C LEU A 244 -34.38 36.25 45.97
N GLY A 245 -34.53 36.36 47.29
CA GLY A 245 -35.63 35.74 48.06
C GLY A 245 -37.04 36.09 47.57
N ASP A 246 -37.16 37.13 46.74
CA ASP A 246 -38.39 37.64 46.15
C ASP A 246 -38.45 37.33 44.65
N ALA A 247 -38.45 36.06 44.24
CA ALA A 247 -38.69 35.55 42.87
C ALA A 247 -37.93 36.21 41.68
N THR A 248 -37.06 37.19 41.93
CA THR A 248 -36.43 38.03 40.91
C THR A 248 -35.35 37.21 40.24
N THR A 249 -35.45 37.14 38.92
CA THR A 249 -34.56 36.34 38.07
C THR A 249 -33.52 37.21 37.39
N GLY A 250 -32.49 36.59 36.81
CA GLY A 250 -31.49 37.31 36.02
C GLY A 250 -32.09 37.97 34.77
N ALA A 251 -33.15 37.38 34.21
CA ALA A 251 -33.91 37.94 33.10
C ALA A 251 -34.61 39.24 33.50
N ASP A 252 -35.24 39.26 34.69
CA ASP A 252 -35.93 40.45 35.20
C ASP A 252 -34.93 41.60 35.41
N LEU A 253 -33.78 41.33 36.04
CA LEU A 253 -32.71 42.33 36.21
C LEU A 253 -32.19 42.86 34.87
N ALA A 254 -32.04 41.99 33.86
CA ALA A 254 -31.61 42.39 32.53
C ALA A 254 -32.67 43.23 31.80
N GLU A 255 -33.96 42.96 32.00
CA GLU A 255 -35.05 43.77 31.46
C GLU A 255 -35.12 45.16 32.10
N VAL A 256 -34.89 45.23 33.41
CA VAL A 256 -34.78 46.50 34.14
C VAL A 256 -33.59 47.33 33.61
N VAL A 257 -32.41 46.72 33.43
CA VAL A 257 -31.23 47.40 32.85
C VAL A 257 -31.51 47.90 31.44
N LYS A 258 -32.15 47.10 30.58
CA LYS A 258 -32.56 47.54 29.23
C LYS A 258 -33.54 48.71 29.27
N SER A 259 -34.47 48.66 30.22
CA SER A 259 -35.45 49.73 30.42
C SER A 259 -34.76 51.04 30.84
N ILE A 260 -33.74 50.96 31.70
CA ILE A 260 -32.93 52.11 32.10
C ILE A 260 -32.11 52.67 30.91
N GLN A 261 -31.49 51.79 30.12
CA GLN A 261 -30.74 52.18 28.92
C GLN A 261 -31.63 52.89 27.88
N ALA A 262 -32.87 52.43 27.72
CA ALA A 262 -33.82 53.03 26.78
C ALA A 262 -34.21 54.48 27.12
N LEU A 263 -33.92 54.94 28.34
CA LEU A 263 -34.21 56.31 28.77
C LEU A 263 -33.19 57.33 28.26
N ASP A 264 -32.01 56.87 27.79
CA ASP A 264 -30.94 57.68 27.17
C ASP A 264 -30.53 58.95 27.94
N TYR A 265 -30.82 59.01 29.25
CA TYR A 265 -30.48 60.14 30.14
C TYR A 265 -29.12 59.93 30.85
N VAL A 266 -28.62 58.69 30.85
CA VAL A 266 -27.28 58.33 31.28
C VAL A 266 -26.47 58.07 30.00
N ALA A 267 -25.71 59.06 29.57
CA ALA A 267 -24.77 58.86 28.47
C ALA A 267 -23.68 57.87 28.91
N LEU A 268 -23.72 56.66 28.37
CA LEU A 268 -22.68 55.62 28.48
C LEU A 268 -21.55 55.85 27.47
#